data_AF-A0A2U1AFE6-F1
#
_entry.id   AF-A0A2U1AFE6-F1
#
_cell.length_a   1.000
_cell.length_b   1.000
_cell.length_c   1.000
_cell.angle_alpha   90.00
_cell.angle_beta   90.00
_cell.angle_gamma   90.00
#
_symmetry.space_group_name_H-M   'P 1'
#
loop_
_entity.id
_entity.type
_entity.pdbx_description
1 polymer ?
#
loop_
_entity_poly.entity_id
_entity_poly.type
_entity_poly.pdbx_seq_one_letter_code
_entity_poly.pdbx_strand_id
1 'polypeptide(L)'
;MSNHLVFSVWLIMLGAALQWGNIWWTCGVIACGLFTLLLRRRGRTSNTLPEYAAQIPEELFSVPPLIASGPFLEQNELDGQLQQAENRLRHWESHSRNFAFLIAVSGIAAVAVTAWLTSCRQLFTALLLWGSLESILLLFCLGVKRYLRNQLKHRSIDLQSTRAQWLLNHPRPPLCLDRQQDRDHFCRFYPGKAEARWACILTELAGIDFLVYPQDSLRLAAGGGYAQFLQQTARHGLKITGTTFHEVIRSILGQSPSALPEDLAVAGTASAPPLSTFLVKVRKNMLRKNWKSLSEELLLQEIQQRPEMSVRLFCSYWPTREQAVIALAIRELAIQNMDRPATMMCYPNDPAPLLLYVDLDSLESAEFILGMEEKFHIRITDAEAENLLSGSFAEIVEYVQRKQTEPMEKS
;
A
#
# COMPACT_ATOMS: atom_id res chain seq x y z
N MET A 1 -23.12 8.19 17.94
CA MET A 1 -23.89 9.24 17.22
C MET A 1 -23.03 9.81 16.11
N SER A 2 -23.62 10.03 14.93
CA SER A 2 -22.89 10.43 13.72
C SER A 2 -22.16 11.76 13.92
N ASN A 3 -20.83 11.76 13.86
CA ASN A 3 -19.97 12.95 13.94
C ASN A 3 -20.34 14.04 12.92
N HIS A 4 -21.01 13.65 11.84
CA HIS A 4 -21.48 14.54 10.79
C HIS A 4 -22.72 15.34 11.23
N LEU A 5 -23.58 14.76 12.07
CA LEU A 5 -24.75 15.44 12.61
C LEU A 5 -24.33 16.58 13.56
N VAL A 6 -23.27 16.36 14.33
CA VAL A 6 -22.67 17.40 15.20
C VAL A 6 -22.05 18.54 14.38
N PHE A 7 -21.38 18.22 13.26
CA PHE A 7 -20.79 19.23 12.37
C PHE A 7 -21.84 20.03 11.60
N SER A 8 -22.88 19.38 11.08
CA SER A 8 -24.01 20.05 10.41
C SER A 8 -24.76 20.96 11.37
N VAL A 9 -25.02 20.50 12.61
CA VAL A 9 -25.63 21.34 13.66
C VAL A 9 -24.72 22.53 14.02
N TRP A 10 -23.40 22.33 14.05
CA TRP A 10 -22.44 23.41 14.28
C TRP A 10 -22.44 24.47 13.17
N LEU A 11 -22.45 24.06 11.90
CA LEU A 11 -22.55 24.95 10.73
C LEU A 11 -23.85 25.76 10.75
N ILE A 12 -24.98 25.12 11.09
CA ILE A 12 -26.28 25.78 11.21
C ILE A 12 -26.26 26.82 12.35
N MET A 13 -25.66 26.48 13.49
CA MET A 13 -25.51 27.39 14.64
C MET A 13 -24.58 28.57 14.32
N LEU A 14 -23.51 28.35 13.54
CA LEU A 14 -22.59 29.40 13.09
C LEU A 14 -23.30 30.37 12.12
N GLY A 15 -24.07 29.85 11.16
CA GLY A 15 -24.86 30.64 10.23
C GLY A 15 -25.94 31.47 10.93
N ALA A 16 -26.62 30.90 11.93
CA ALA A 16 -27.58 31.63 12.76
C ALA A 16 -26.91 32.73 13.60
N ALA A 17 -25.74 32.46 14.20
CA ALA A 17 -25.02 33.46 14.97
C ALA A 17 -24.53 34.65 14.13
N LEU A 18 -24.10 34.39 12.88
CA LEU A 18 -23.71 35.43 11.91
C LEU A 18 -24.91 36.28 11.47
N GLN A 19 -26.08 35.69 11.25
CA GLN A 19 -27.27 36.40 10.79
C GLN A 19 -27.87 37.35 11.84
N TRP A 20 -27.72 37.02 13.13
CA TRP A 20 -28.22 37.85 14.23
C TRP A 20 -27.19 38.89 14.72
N GLY A 21 -26.02 38.98 14.07
CA GLY A 21 -25.05 40.07 14.25
C GLY A 21 -24.37 40.12 15.63
N ASN A 22 -24.40 39.03 16.42
CA ASN A 22 -23.82 39.02 17.75
C ASN A 22 -22.46 38.32 17.77
N ILE A 23 -21.40 39.13 17.80
CA ILE A 23 -19.98 38.72 17.81
C ILE A 23 -19.64 37.73 18.94
N TRP A 24 -20.32 37.81 20.08
CA TRP A 24 -20.05 36.90 21.20
C TRP A 24 -20.56 35.48 20.94
N TRP A 25 -21.70 35.35 20.23
CA TRP A 25 -22.27 34.06 19.86
C TRP A 25 -21.45 33.38 18.76
N THR A 26 -20.96 34.14 17.77
CA THR A 26 -20.06 33.60 16.74
C THR A 26 -18.73 33.13 17.34
N CYS A 27 -18.12 33.90 18.23
CA CYS A 27 -16.90 33.48 18.93
C CYS A 27 -17.12 32.22 19.79
N GLY A 28 -18.25 32.12 20.50
CA GLY A 28 -18.60 30.95 21.32
C GLY A 28 -18.81 29.67 20.49
N VAL A 29 -19.50 29.79 19.34
CA VAL A 29 -19.69 28.65 18.43
C VAL A 29 -18.35 28.23 17.80
N ILE A 30 -17.51 29.17 17.37
CA ILE A 30 -16.17 28.87 16.83
C ILE A 30 -15.30 28.16 17.88
N ALA A 31 -15.30 28.64 19.13
CA ALA A 31 -14.56 28.02 20.23
C ALA A 31 -15.06 26.59 20.54
N CYS A 32 -16.37 26.34 20.54
CA CYS A 32 -16.94 25.00 20.70
C CYS A 32 -16.59 24.05 19.55
N GLY A 33 -16.54 24.55 18.30
CA GLY A 33 -16.11 23.77 17.14
C GLY A 33 -14.63 23.37 17.20
N LEU A 34 -13.77 24.30 17.61
CA LEU A 34 -12.35 24.04 17.83
C LEU A 34 -12.13 23.08 19.01
N PHE A 35 -12.88 23.23 20.11
CA PHE A 35 -12.78 22.37 21.29
C PHE A 35 -13.22 20.92 21.00
N THR A 36 -14.27 20.72 20.20
CA THR A 36 -14.70 19.38 19.76
C THR A 36 -13.71 18.74 18.77
N LEU A 37 -13.06 19.51 17.89
CA LEU A 37 -11.95 19.04 17.05
C LEU A 37 -10.70 18.66 17.88
N LEU A 38 -10.39 19.43 18.94
CA LEU A 38 -9.28 19.15 19.85
C LEU A 38 -9.54 17.93 20.74
N LEU A 39 -10.76 17.75 21.24
CA LEU A 39 -11.17 16.54 21.99
C LEU A 39 -11.15 15.29 21.09
N ARG A 40 -11.45 15.42 19.80
CA ARG A 40 -11.35 14.34 18.80
C ARG A 40 -9.92 13.85 18.59
N ARG A 41 -8.90 14.73 18.74
CA ARG A 41 -7.47 14.33 18.76
C ARG A 41 -7.08 13.54 20.02
N ARG A 42 -7.90 13.58 21.08
CA ARG A 42 -7.60 12.99 22.39
C ARG A 42 -8.34 11.70 22.70
N GLY A 43 -9.00 11.10 21.71
CA GLY A 43 -9.46 9.71 21.77
C GLY A 43 -8.28 8.75 21.75
N ARG A 44 -7.51 8.68 22.85
CA ARG A 44 -6.59 7.59 23.13
C ARG A 44 -7.44 6.35 23.38
N THR A 45 -7.75 5.60 22.32
CA THR A 45 -7.95 4.16 22.52
C THR A 45 -6.59 3.60 22.90
N SER A 46 -6.54 2.93 24.05
CA SER A 46 -5.41 2.09 24.45
C SER A 46 -5.26 1.00 23.40
N ASN A 47 -4.52 1.28 22.34
CA ASN A 47 -4.23 0.39 21.22
C ASN A 47 -2.98 -0.43 21.55
N THR A 48 -2.94 -1.05 22.73
CA THR A 48 -1.89 -2.00 23.06
C THR A 48 -2.08 -3.19 22.14
N LEU A 49 -1.14 -3.40 21.21
CA LEU A 49 -1.05 -4.65 20.47
C LEU A 49 -0.95 -5.80 21.49
N PRO A 50 -1.49 -6.99 21.18
CA PRO A 50 -1.42 -8.11 22.08
C PRO A 50 0.05 -8.38 22.50
N GLU A 51 0.33 -8.38 23.81
CA GLU A 51 1.69 -8.45 24.36
C GLU A 51 2.24 -9.89 24.38
N TYR A 52 2.19 -10.61 23.27
CA TYR A 52 2.85 -11.92 23.13
C TYR A 52 4.39 -11.81 23.06
N ALA A 53 4.87 -10.60 22.80
CA ALA A 53 6.28 -10.23 22.69
C ALA A 53 7.13 -10.54 23.91
N ALA A 54 6.52 -10.50 25.10
CA ALA A 54 7.23 -10.66 26.37
C ALA A 54 7.50 -12.14 26.70
N GLN A 55 6.92 -13.09 25.96
CA GLN A 55 6.90 -14.50 26.36
C GLN A 55 7.60 -15.47 25.40
N ILE A 56 8.14 -14.99 24.26
CA ILE A 56 8.86 -15.86 23.31
C ILE A 56 10.33 -16.01 23.78
N PRO A 57 10.78 -17.22 24.16
CA PRO A 57 12.17 -17.46 24.57
C PRO A 57 13.14 -17.20 23.41
N GLU A 58 14.27 -16.54 23.70
CA GLU A 58 15.33 -16.32 22.68
C GLU A 58 16.03 -17.61 22.27
N GLU A 59 16.07 -18.58 23.18
CA GLU A 59 16.66 -19.91 22.98
C GLU A 59 16.06 -20.65 21.77
N LEU A 60 14.80 -20.36 21.41
CA LEU A 60 14.12 -20.95 20.25
C LEU A 60 14.80 -20.63 18.92
N PHE A 61 15.52 -19.50 18.83
CA PHE A 61 16.16 -19.01 17.60
C PHE A 61 17.67 -19.29 17.57
N SER A 62 18.18 -20.07 18.53
CA SER A 62 19.58 -20.55 18.53
C SER A 62 19.83 -21.67 17.52
N VAL A 63 18.76 -22.22 16.93
CA VAL A 63 18.76 -23.33 15.98
C VAL A 63 18.05 -22.84 14.70
N PRO A 64 18.46 -23.29 13.49
CA PRO A 64 17.78 -22.91 12.25
C PRO A 64 16.27 -23.16 12.28
N PRO A 65 15.47 -22.33 11.57
CA PRO A 65 14.02 -22.46 11.55
C PRO A 65 13.58 -23.79 10.94
N LEU A 66 12.43 -24.27 11.39
CA LEU A 66 11.80 -25.46 10.83
C LEU A 66 11.39 -25.21 9.38
N ILE A 67 11.63 -26.20 8.52
CA ILE A 67 11.23 -26.15 7.13
C ILE A 67 9.82 -26.74 7.03
N ALA A 68 8.87 -25.94 6.53
CA ALA A 68 7.54 -26.41 6.22
C ALA A 68 7.55 -27.24 4.93
N SER A 69 7.07 -28.48 5.00
CA SER A 69 6.74 -29.26 3.81
C SER A 69 5.31 -28.91 3.39
N GLY A 70 5.11 -28.52 2.14
CA GLY A 70 3.79 -28.22 1.57
C GLY A 70 2.81 -29.41 1.68
N PRO A 71 1.55 -29.22 1.28
CA PRO A 71 1.05 -28.13 0.43
C PRO A 71 0.80 -26.84 1.21
N PHE A 72 0.87 -25.68 0.54
CA PHE A 72 0.61 -24.36 1.12
C PHE A 72 -0.76 -23.81 0.69
N LEU A 73 -1.30 -22.88 1.46
CA LEU A 73 -2.47 -22.07 1.09
C LEU A 73 -2.04 -21.02 0.05
N GLU A 74 -1.88 -21.47 -1.19
CA GLU A 74 -1.44 -20.63 -2.30
C GLU A 74 -2.55 -19.72 -2.84
N GLN A 75 -2.15 -18.60 -3.43
CA GLN A 75 -3.09 -17.65 -4.01
C GLN A 75 -3.98 -18.30 -5.05
N ASN A 76 -5.25 -17.91 -5.05
CA ASN A 76 -6.22 -18.29 -6.06
C ASN A 76 -6.90 -17.05 -6.63
N GLU A 77 -7.76 -17.24 -7.63
CA GLU A 77 -8.46 -16.14 -8.31
C GLU A 77 -9.28 -15.27 -7.33
N LEU A 78 -9.88 -15.88 -6.31
CA LEU A 78 -10.65 -15.19 -5.27
C LEU A 78 -9.75 -14.30 -4.39
N ASP A 79 -8.53 -14.75 -4.11
CA ASP A 79 -7.53 -13.95 -3.38
C ASP A 79 -7.16 -12.68 -4.13
N GLY A 80 -6.93 -12.81 -5.45
CA GLY A 80 -6.67 -11.67 -6.33
C GLY A 80 -7.84 -10.69 -6.39
N GLN A 81 -9.08 -11.20 -6.46
CA GLN A 81 -10.27 -10.35 -6.40
C GLN A 81 -10.43 -9.62 -5.06
N LEU A 82 -10.06 -10.24 -3.94
CA LEU A 82 -10.08 -9.59 -2.64
C LEU A 82 -9.00 -8.50 -2.55
N GLN A 83 -7.80 -8.78 -3.06
CA GLN A 83 -6.70 -7.81 -3.13
C GLN A 83 -7.09 -6.57 -3.96
N GLN A 84 -7.79 -6.75 -5.07
CA GLN A 84 -8.33 -5.62 -5.85
C GLN A 84 -9.35 -4.79 -5.06
N ALA A 85 -10.26 -5.44 -4.33
CA ALA A 85 -11.25 -4.74 -3.50
C ALA A 85 -10.57 -3.96 -2.35
N GLU A 86 -9.53 -4.54 -1.76
CA GLU A 86 -8.67 -3.89 -0.78
C GLU A 86 -7.95 -2.66 -1.36
N ASN A 87 -7.34 -2.79 -2.53
CA ASN A 87 -6.66 -1.68 -3.21
C ASN A 87 -7.61 -0.54 -3.54
N ARG A 88 -8.82 -0.83 -4.05
CA ARG A 88 -9.86 0.19 -4.29
C ARG A 88 -10.26 0.92 -3.01
N LEU A 89 -10.41 0.19 -1.89
CA LEU A 89 -10.74 0.81 -0.61
C LEU A 89 -9.59 1.70 -0.10
N ARG A 90 -8.34 1.26 -0.22
CA ARG A 90 -7.15 2.03 0.16
C ARG A 90 -6.98 3.29 -0.68
N HIS A 91 -7.13 3.16 -2.00
CA HIS A 91 -7.08 4.27 -2.93
C HIS A 91 -8.17 5.30 -2.59
N TRP A 92 -9.40 4.86 -2.32
CA TRP A 92 -10.48 5.74 -1.86
C TRP A 92 -10.14 6.39 -0.51
N GLU A 93 -9.62 5.65 0.47
CA GLU A 93 -9.29 6.22 1.79
C GLU A 93 -8.16 7.26 1.71
N SER A 94 -7.17 7.06 0.83
CA SER A 94 -6.12 8.03 0.54
C SER A 94 -6.69 9.33 -0.05
N HIS A 95 -7.52 9.21 -1.10
CA HIS A 95 -8.08 10.36 -1.80
C HIS A 95 -9.21 11.04 -1.03
N SER A 96 -9.95 10.33 -0.18
CA SER A 96 -11.09 10.88 0.57
C SER A 96 -10.70 12.04 1.48
N ARG A 97 -9.46 12.07 1.99
CA ARG A 97 -8.91 13.20 2.76
C ARG A 97 -8.72 14.42 1.89
N ASN A 98 -8.21 14.25 0.67
CA ASN A 98 -8.03 15.33 -0.30
C ASN A 98 -9.37 15.86 -0.79
N PHE A 99 -10.35 14.98 -1.04
CA PHE A 99 -11.72 15.39 -1.37
C PHE A 99 -12.36 16.21 -0.25
N ALA A 100 -12.29 15.74 1.00
CA ALA A 100 -12.84 16.49 2.13
C ALA A 100 -12.18 17.87 2.30
N PHE A 101 -10.87 17.96 2.04
CA PHE A 101 -10.14 19.22 2.06
C PHE A 101 -10.55 20.16 0.92
N LEU A 102 -10.65 19.67 -0.32
CA LEU A 102 -11.07 20.45 -1.48
C LEU A 102 -12.52 20.96 -1.34
N ILE A 103 -13.40 20.15 -0.76
CA ILE A 103 -14.77 20.56 -0.42
C ILE A 103 -14.74 21.71 0.60
N ALA A 104 -13.96 21.58 1.69
CA ALA A 104 -13.84 22.63 2.69
C ALA A 104 -13.25 23.93 2.14
N VAL A 105 -12.22 23.86 1.29
CA VAL A 105 -11.57 25.03 0.68
C VAL A 105 -12.48 25.71 -0.34
N SER A 106 -13.16 24.95 -1.19
CA SER A 106 -14.15 25.50 -2.13
C SER A 106 -15.31 26.19 -1.40
N GLY A 107 -15.70 25.67 -0.23
CA GLY A 107 -16.71 26.30 0.62
C GLY A 107 -16.28 27.64 1.20
N ILE A 108 -15.06 27.72 1.73
CA ILE A 108 -14.50 28.98 2.22
C ILE A 108 -14.41 30.02 1.09
N ALA A 109 -13.98 29.60 -0.10
CA ALA A 109 -13.91 30.47 -1.28
C ALA A 109 -15.29 30.95 -1.75
N ALA A 110 -16.28 30.06 -1.80
CA ALA A 110 -17.65 30.40 -2.21
C ALA A 110 -18.31 31.36 -1.22
N VAL A 111 -18.08 31.19 0.09
CA VAL A 111 -18.57 32.09 1.14
C VAL A 111 -17.89 33.46 1.06
N ALA A 112 -16.58 33.51 0.80
CA ALA A 112 -15.86 34.77 0.62
C ALA A 112 -16.35 35.55 -0.61
N VAL A 113 -16.59 34.86 -1.73
CA VAL A 113 -17.10 35.46 -2.97
C VAL A 113 -18.55 35.93 -2.84
N THR A 114 -19.42 35.17 -2.17
CA THR A 114 -20.82 35.57 -1.94
C THR A 114 -20.93 36.70 -0.92
N ALA A 115 -20.06 36.74 0.09
CA ALA A 115 -19.92 37.87 1.02
C ALA A 115 -19.43 39.16 0.33
N TRP A 116 -18.56 39.03 -0.69
CA TRP A 116 -18.12 40.17 -1.50
C TRP A 116 -19.25 40.69 -2.39
N LEU A 117 -19.98 39.79 -3.07
CA LEU A 117 -20.91 40.16 -4.14
C LEU A 117 -22.32 40.57 -3.66
N THR A 118 -22.73 40.22 -2.43
CA THR A 118 -24.13 40.43 -2.00
C THR A 118 -24.23 41.04 -0.60
N SER A 119 -25.22 41.90 -0.37
CA SER A 119 -25.56 42.38 1.00
C SER A 119 -25.88 41.18 1.90
N CYS A 120 -25.50 41.26 3.19
CA CYS A 120 -25.50 40.19 4.21
C CYS A 120 -26.74 39.27 4.29
N ARG A 121 -27.87 39.66 3.70
CA ARG A 121 -29.14 38.91 3.70
C ARG A 121 -29.15 37.69 2.77
N GLN A 122 -28.39 37.70 1.67
CA GLN A 122 -28.29 36.55 0.73
C GLN A 122 -27.17 35.55 1.12
N LEU A 123 -26.27 35.98 1.99
CA LEU A 123 -25.18 35.18 2.58
C LEU A 123 -25.73 33.96 3.35
N PHE A 124 -26.85 34.12 4.06
CA PHE A 124 -27.48 33.03 4.82
C PHE A 124 -28.03 31.91 3.93
N THR A 125 -28.76 32.26 2.87
CA THR A 125 -29.29 31.28 1.90
C THR A 125 -28.16 30.59 1.15
N ALA A 126 -27.10 31.32 0.80
CA ALA A 126 -25.91 30.73 0.17
C ALA A 126 -25.18 29.75 1.11
N LEU A 127 -25.01 30.11 2.39
CA LEU A 127 -24.41 29.23 3.42
C LEU A 127 -25.25 27.97 3.68
N LEU A 128 -26.58 28.08 3.71
CA LEU A 128 -27.47 26.93 3.87
C LEU A 128 -27.42 25.98 2.68
N LEU A 129 -27.50 26.51 1.45
CA LEU A 129 -27.40 25.71 0.23
C LEU A 129 -26.04 25.02 0.17
N TRP A 130 -24.97 25.73 0.49
CA TRP A 130 -23.62 25.17 0.55
C TRP A 130 -23.50 24.06 1.60
N GLY A 131 -23.91 24.30 2.84
CA GLY A 131 -23.86 23.30 3.91
C GLY A 131 -24.71 22.05 3.59
N SER A 132 -25.82 22.22 2.87
CA SER A 132 -26.61 21.08 2.37
C SER A 132 -25.88 20.29 1.28
N LEU A 133 -25.20 20.98 0.36
CA LEU A 133 -24.45 20.35 -0.73
C LEU A 133 -23.21 19.60 -0.20
N GLU A 134 -22.48 20.18 0.76
CA GLU A 134 -21.41 19.50 1.49
C GLU A 134 -21.93 18.26 2.24
N SER A 135 -23.08 18.38 2.91
CA SER A 135 -23.68 17.27 3.64
C SER A 135 -24.07 16.12 2.71
N ILE A 136 -24.65 16.41 1.54
CA ILE A 136 -24.98 15.42 0.51
C ILE A 136 -23.72 14.74 -0.02
N LEU A 137 -22.68 15.52 -0.31
CA LEU A 137 -21.42 14.98 -0.85
C LEU A 137 -20.69 14.11 0.18
N LEU A 138 -20.69 14.51 1.45
CA LEU A 138 -20.17 13.69 2.55
C LEU A 138 -20.97 12.39 2.74
N LEU A 139 -22.30 12.46 2.65
CA LEU A 139 -23.14 11.26 2.69
C LEU A 139 -22.86 10.32 1.52
N PHE A 140 -22.64 10.86 0.31
CA PHE A 140 -22.22 10.09 -0.85
C PHE A 140 -20.86 9.42 -0.61
N CYS A 141 -19.85 10.16 -0.12
CA CYS A 141 -18.55 9.61 0.24
C CYS A 141 -18.66 8.49 1.29
N LEU A 142 -19.44 8.69 2.34
CA LEU A 142 -19.69 7.66 3.36
C LEU A 142 -20.43 6.45 2.78
N GLY A 143 -21.35 6.68 1.84
CA GLY A 143 -22.07 5.65 1.10
C GLY A 143 -21.12 4.78 0.28
N VAL A 144 -20.24 5.40 -0.52
CA VAL A 144 -19.19 4.71 -1.30
C VAL A 144 -18.26 3.94 -0.38
N LYS A 145 -17.79 4.55 0.72
CA LYS A 145 -16.94 3.87 1.71
C LYS A 145 -17.62 2.63 2.28
N ARG A 146 -18.90 2.75 2.64
CA ARG A 146 -19.70 1.64 3.19
C ARG A 146 -19.90 0.54 2.14
N TYR A 147 -20.18 0.92 0.90
CA TYR A 147 -20.30 -0.01 -0.21
C TYR A 147 -19.02 -0.81 -0.43
N LEU A 148 -17.86 -0.14 -0.53
CA LEU A 148 -16.56 -0.80 -0.70
C LEU A 148 -16.23 -1.72 0.48
N ARG A 149 -16.51 -1.30 1.72
CA ARG A 149 -16.33 -2.16 2.91
C ARG A 149 -17.23 -3.40 2.88
N ASN A 150 -18.49 -3.23 2.47
CA ASN A 150 -19.41 -4.36 2.33
C ASN A 150 -18.96 -5.32 1.23
N GLN A 151 -18.47 -4.80 0.10
CA GLN A 151 -17.93 -5.62 -0.98
C GLN A 151 -16.73 -6.45 -0.50
N LEU A 152 -15.80 -5.84 0.23
CA LEU A 152 -14.66 -6.54 0.82
C LEU A 152 -15.11 -7.61 1.83
N LYS A 153 -16.11 -7.29 2.66
CA LYS A 153 -16.71 -8.26 3.60
C LYS A 153 -17.34 -9.45 2.87
N HIS A 154 -18.12 -9.22 1.83
CA HIS A 154 -18.72 -10.30 1.04
C HIS A 154 -17.66 -11.21 0.42
N ARG A 155 -16.67 -10.62 -0.26
CA ARG A 155 -15.56 -11.39 -0.85
C ARG A 155 -14.75 -12.16 0.18
N SER A 156 -14.57 -11.62 1.39
CA SER A 156 -13.89 -12.35 2.47
C SER A 156 -14.67 -13.59 2.92
N ILE A 157 -16.00 -13.56 2.88
CA ILE A 157 -16.85 -14.71 3.21
C ILE A 157 -16.67 -15.80 2.14
N ASP A 158 -16.55 -15.44 0.86
CA ASP A 158 -16.31 -16.41 -0.22
C ASP A 158 -14.95 -17.13 -0.07
N LEU A 159 -13.95 -16.47 0.52
CA LEU A 159 -12.67 -17.11 0.86
C LEU A 159 -12.79 -18.12 2.00
N GLN A 160 -13.79 -17.97 2.88
CA GLN A 160 -14.00 -18.91 3.99
C GLN A 160 -14.37 -20.31 3.49
N SER A 161 -15.23 -20.42 2.47
CA SER A 161 -15.60 -21.71 1.89
C SER A 161 -14.41 -22.36 1.20
N THR A 162 -13.61 -21.57 0.47
CA THR A 162 -12.41 -22.05 -0.22
C THR A 162 -11.35 -22.54 0.77
N ARG A 163 -11.10 -21.77 1.83
CA ARG A 163 -10.23 -22.17 2.94
C ARG A 163 -10.72 -23.46 3.60
N ALA A 164 -12.02 -23.56 3.89
CA ALA A 164 -12.60 -24.75 4.51
C ALA A 164 -12.44 -25.99 3.61
N GLN A 165 -12.70 -25.86 2.32
CA GLN A 165 -12.51 -26.93 1.34
C GLN A 165 -11.04 -27.36 1.24
N TRP A 166 -10.11 -26.41 1.27
CA TRP A 166 -8.68 -26.70 1.26
C TRP A 166 -8.26 -27.45 2.53
N LEU A 167 -8.71 -27.01 3.72
CA LEU A 167 -8.42 -27.64 5.00
C LEU A 167 -9.02 -29.05 5.13
N LEU A 168 -10.11 -29.35 4.43
CA LEU A 168 -10.66 -30.72 4.35
C LEU A 168 -9.71 -31.68 3.61
N ASN A 169 -9.06 -31.19 2.56
CA ASN A 169 -8.10 -31.99 1.77
C ASN A 169 -6.71 -32.03 2.42
N HIS A 170 -6.35 -30.98 3.14
CA HIS A 170 -5.04 -30.78 3.76
C HIS A 170 -5.21 -30.33 5.21
N PRO A 171 -5.56 -31.26 6.13
CA PRO A 171 -5.83 -30.92 7.52
C PRO A 171 -4.58 -30.35 8.19
N ARG A 172 -4.75 -29.21 8.86
CA ARG A 172 -3.71 -28.56 9.66
C ARG A 172 -3.95 -28.83 11.15
N PRO A 173 -2.88 -28.95 11.96
CA PRO A 173 -3.02 -28.98 13.40
C PRO A 173 -3.72 -27.71 13.92
N PRO A 174 -4.56 -27.80 14.96
CA PRO A 174 -5.09 -26.62 15.62
C PRO A 174 -3.95 -25.80 16.24
N LEU A 175 -4.09 -24.48 16.26
CA LEU A 175 -3.11 -23.56 16.83
C LEU A 175 -3.74 -22.79 17.99
N CYS A 176 -3.16 -22.93 19.18
CA CYS A 176 -3.55 -22.17 20.36
C CYS A 176 -2.35 -21.38 20.89
N LEU A 177 -2.31 -20.08 20.61
CA LEU A 177 -1.17 -19.22 20.99
C LEU A 177 -1.00 -19.03 22.50
N ASP A 178 -2.04 -19.32 23.29
CA ASP A 178 -1.99 -19.33 24.75
C ASP A 178 -1.26 -20.55 25.32
N ARG A 179 -1.17 -21.64 24.53
CA ARG A 179 -0.41 -22.84 24.91
C ARG A 179 1.04 -22.66 24.48
N GLN A 180 1.95 -22.66 25.45
CA GLN A 180 3.37 -22.44 25.21
C GLN A 180 3.96 -23.42 24.17
N GLN A 181 3.62 -24.70 24.23
CA GLN A 181 4.14 -25.69 23.27
C GLN A 181 3.71 -25.40 21.82
N ASP A 182 2.43 -25.06 21.62
CA ASP A 182 1.87 -24.78 20.28
C ASP A 182 2.47 -23.48 19.73
N ARG A 183 2.58 -22.45 20.58
CA ARG A 183 3.23 -21.17 20.24
C ARG A 183 4.69 -21.36 19.90
N ASP A 184 5.46 -22.07 20.72
CA ASP A 184 6.90 -22.26 20.51
C ASP A 184 7.14 -23.06 19.22
N HIS A 185 6.33 -24.09 18.95
CA HIS A 185 6.37 -24.83 17.70
C HIS A 185 6.07 -23.94 16.48
N PHE A 186 5.02 -23.12 16.55
CA PHE A 186 4.67 -22.16 15.51
C PHE A 186 5.78 -21.13 15.26
N CYS A 187 6.32 -20.53 16.32
CA CYS A 187 7.40 -19.54 16.24
C CYS A 187 8.66 -20.08 15.55
N ARG A 188 8.94 -21.38 15.66
CA ARG A 188 10.12 -22.01 15.04
C ARG A 188 10.08 -22.07 13.52
N PHE A 189 8.94 -21.84 12.87
CA PHE A 189 8.89 -21.70 11.41
C PHE A 189 9.36 -20.34 10.91
N TYR A 190 9.60 -19.37 11.81
CA TYR A 190 10.04 -18.03 11.48
C TYR A 190 11.54 -17.84 11.77
N PRO A 191 12.28 -17.10 10.92
CA PRO A 191 13.71 -16.87 11.05
C PRO A 191 14.18 -16.22 12.36
N GLY A 192 13.32 -15.43 13.02
CA GLY A 192 13.73 -14.68 14.20
C GLY A 192 12.58 -14.25 15.09
N LYS A 193 12.92 -13.86 16.32
CA LYS A 193 11.98 -13.44 17.37
C LYS A 193 11.05 -12.33 16.92
N ALA A 194 11.55 -11.37 16.15
CA ALA A 194 10.76 -10.26 15.63
C ALA A 194 9.71 -10.73 14.62
N GLU A 195 10.09 -11.63 13.71
CA GLU A 195 9.18 -12.19 12.71
C GLU A 195 8.13 -13.09 13.36
N ALA A 196 8.56 -13.98 14.27
CA ALA A 196 7.68 -14.87 15.03
C ALA A 196 6.66 -14.10 15.89
N ARG A 197 7.09 -12.99 16.51
CA ARG A 197 6.20 -12.10 17.26
C ARG A 197 5.10 -11.53 16.37
N TRP A 198 5.46 -11.01 15.20
CA TRP A 198 4.47 -10.46 14.27
C TRP A 198 3.57 -11.55 13.70
N ALA A 199 4.09 -12.73 13.43
CA ALA A 199 3.28 -13.88 13.04
C ALA A 199 2.18 -14.17 14.07
N CYS A 200 2.53 -14.24 15.37
CA CYS A 200 1.56 -14.45 16.44
C CYS A 200 0.47 -13.35 16.46
N ILE A 201 0.90 -12.09 16.40
CA ILE A 201 -0.02 -10.93 16.39
C ILE A 201 -0.97 -10.99 15.19
N LEU A 202 -0.45 -11.29 13.99
CA LEU A 202 -1.26 -11.34 12.77
C LEU A 202 -2.27 -12.50 12.82
N THR A 203 -1.84 -13.68 13.26
CA THR A 203 -2.70 -14.86 13.42
C THR A 203 -3.86 -14.59 14.38
N GLU A 204 -3.58 -13.96 15.52
CA GLU A 204 -4.59 -13.62 16.52
C GLU A 204 -5.57 -12.54 16.02
N LEU A 205 -5.06 -11.45 15.44
CA LEU A 205 -5.90 -10.40 14.85
C LEU A 205 -6.77 -10.94 13.71
N ALA A 206 -6.27 -11.93 12.96
CA ALA A 206 -7.00 -12.60 11.90
C ALA A 206 -7.98 -13.66 12.41
N GLY A 207 -7.92 -14.03 13.69
CA GLY A 207 -8.75 -15.09 14.28
C GLY A 207 -8.48 -16.47 13.69
N ILE A 208 -7.22 -16.77 13.39
CA ILE A 208 -6.80 -18.04 12.80
C ILE A 208 -6.52 -19.04 13.92
N ASP A 209 -7.17 -20.19 13.86
CA ASP A 209 -7.19 -21.24 14.89
C ASP A 209 -6.45 -22.52 14.48
N PHE A 210 -5.69 -22.47 13.39
CA PHE A 210 -4.90 -23.57 12.85
C PHE A 210 -3.48 -23.14 12.50
N LEU A 211 -2.57 -24.11 12.40
CA LEU A 211 -1.16 -23.87 12.10
C LEU A 211 -1.01 -23.35 10.66
N VAL A 212 -0.46 -22.15 10.54
CA VAL A 212 -0.10 -21.49 9.28
C VAL A 212 1.41 -21.40 9.12
N TYR A 213 1.88 -21.37 7.88
CA TYR A 213 3.29 -21.27 7.54
C TYR A 213 3.62 -19.90 6.95
N PRO A 214 4.90 -19.49 6.96
CA PRO A 214 5.34 -18.24 6.34
C PRO A 214 4.89 -18.08 4.87
N GLN A 215 4.80 -19.20 4.13
CA GLN A 215 4.42 -19.25 2.71
C GLN A 215 2.90 -19.18 2.47
N ASP A 216 2.06 -19.36 3.51
CA ASP A 216 0.61 -19.36 3.35
C ASP A 216 0.11 -17.93 3.05
N SER A 217 -0.91 -17.81 2.20
CA SER A 217 -1.61 -16.54 1.96
C SER A 217 -2.36 -16.09 3.21
N LEU A 218 -2.06 -14.88 3.69
CA LEU A 218 -2.70 -14.31 4.89
C LEU A 218 -4.20 -14.11 4.69
N ARG A 219 -4.60 -13.67 3.49
CA ARG A 219 -6.00 -13.42 3.11
C ARG A 219 -6.82 -14.70 3.12
N LEU A 220 -6.30 -15.76 2.48
CA LEU A 220 -6.94 -17.06 2.44
C LEU A 220 -7.01 -17.71 3.83
N ALA A 221 -5.94 -17.61 4.62
CA ALA A 221 -5.92 -18.13 5.98
C ALA A 221 -6.95 -17.42 6.89
N ALA A 222 -7.02 -16.09 6.81
CA ALA A 222 -8.00 -15.28 7.54
C ALA A 222 -9.45 -15.54 7.09
N GLY A 223 -9.67 -15.84 5.80
CA GLY A 223 -10.99 -16.11 5.24
C GLY A 223 -11.99 -15.00 5.55
N GLY A 224 -13.16 -15.36 6.08
CA GLY A 224 -14.23 -14.42 6.47
C GLY A 224 -13.81 -13.39 7.53
N GLY A 225 -12.74 -13.64 8.27
CA GLY A 225 -12.18 -12.72 9.26
C GLY A 225 -11.36 -11.58 8.66
N TYR A 226 -10.94 -11.67 7.38
CA TYR A 226 -9.98 -10.74 6.79
C TYR A 226 -10.46 -9.27 6.79
N ALA A 227 -11.74 -9.04 6.54
CA ALA A 227 -12.31 -7.69 6.56
C ALA A 227 -12.23 -7.02 7.94
N GLN A 228 -12.39 -7.81 9.00
CA GLN A 228 -12.29 -7.35 10.38
C GLN A 228 -10.84 -7.15 10.79
N PHE A 229 -9.97 -8.09 10.39
CA PHE A 229 -8.52 -8.00 10.54
C PHE A 229 -7.97 -6.67 9.97
N LEU A 230 -8.32 -6.31 8.73
CA LEU A 230 -7.90 -5.04 8.13
C LEU A 230 -8.37 -3.80 8.92
N GLN A 231 -9.56 -3.85 9.51
CA GLN A 231 -10.03 -2.74 10.34
C GLN A 231 -9.26 -2.63 11.65
N GLN A 232 -8.87 -3.76 12.24
CA GLN A 232 -8.09 -3.80 13.46
C GLN A 232 -6.66 -3.32 13.20
N THR A 233 -5.98 -3.83 12.18
CA THR A 233 -4.61 -3.41 11.81
C THR A 233 -4.55 -1.92 11.49
N ALA A 234 -5.54 -1.38 10.77
CA ALA A 234 -5.64 0.06 10.50
C ALA A 234 -5.80 0.90 11.79
N ARG A 235 -6.51 0.41 12.82
CA ARG A 235 -6.59 1.09 14.13
C ARG A 235 -5.24 1.14 14.83
N HIS A 236 -4.39 0.15 14.61
CA HIS A 236 -3.01 0.11 15.12
C HIS A 236 -2.00 0.85 14.23
N GLY A 237 -2.45 1.51 13.15
CA GLY A 237 -1.57 2.23 12.23
C GLY A 237 -0.71 1.32 11.35
N LEU A 238 -1.03 0.02 11.28
CA LEU A 238 -0.32 -0.95 10.46
C LEU A 238 -0.84 -0.92 9.02
N LYS A 239 0.07 -0.74 8.07
CA LYS A 239 -0.21 -0.90 6.64
C LYS A 239 0.20 -2.31 6.24
N ILE A 240 -0.79 -3.16 5.95
CA ILE A 240 -0.55 -4.56 5.56
C ILE A 240 -0.19 -4.59 4.08
N THR A 241 1.02 -4.97 3.70
CA THR A 241 1.44 -5.07 2.30
C THR A 241 2.15 -6.39 2.08
N GLY A 242 1.81 -7.09 1.00
CA GLY A 242 2.20 -8.48 0.77
C GLY A 242 1.00 -9.42 0.61
N THR A 243 1.30 -10.66 0.27
CA THR A 243 0.33 -11.75 0.02
C THR A 243 0.46 -12.85 1.07
N THR A 244 1.68 -13.30 1.32
CA THR A 244 2.00 -14.35 2.29
C THR A 244 2.24 -13.77 3.68
N PHE A 245 2.16 -14.62 4.72
CA PHE A 245 2.54 -14.24 6.08
C PHE A 245 3.94 -13.62 6.13
N HIS A 246 4.90 -14.25 5.45
CA HIS A 246 6.29 -13.81 5.41
C HIS A 246 6.45 -12.41 4.83
N GLU A 247 5.83 -12.15 3.68
CA GLU A 247 5.88 -10.85 3.01
C GLU A 247 5.27 -9.74 3.88
N VAL A 248 4.12 -10.03 4.50
CA VAL A 248 3.43 -9.07 5.37
C VAL A 248 4.27 -8.73 6.59
N ILE A 249 4.84 -9.75 7.26
CA ILE A 249 5.68 -9.56 8.44
C ILE A 249 6.91 -8.72 8.10
N ARG A 250 7.60 -9.06 7.00
CA ARG A 250 8.77 -8.31 6.51
C ARG A 250 8.41 -6.86 6.22
N SER A 251 7.30 -6.64 5.52
CA SER A 251 6.81 -5.30 5.24
C SER A 251 6.54 -4.48 6.52
N ILE A 252 6.00 -5.11 7.58
CA ILE A 252 5.75 -4.44 8.86
C ILE A 252 7.06 -4.10 9.58
N LEU A 253 8.04 -4.99 9.53
CA LEU A 253 9.36 -4.80 10.15
C LEU A 253 10.23 -3.75 9.43
N GLY A 254 9.74 -3.14 8.34
CA GLY A 254 10.55 -2.28 7.48
C GLY A 254 11.68 -3.05 6.77
N GLN A 255 11.69 -4.37 6.93
CA GLN A 255 12.56 -5.28 6.20
C GLN A 255 11.94 -5.44 4.83
N SER A 256 12.27 -4.52 3.93
CA SER A 256 11.94 -4.71 2.53
C SER A 256 12.37 -6.13 2.11
N PRO A 257 11.58 -6.87 1.31
CA PRO A 257 12.03 -8.14 0.74
C PRO A 257 13.38 -8.01 0.00
N SER A 258 13.77 -6.77 -0.32
CA SER A 258 15.00 -6.36 -0.99
C SER A 258 16.29 -6.43 -0.14
N ALA A 259 16.27 -6.83 1.14
CA ALA A 259 17.52 -7.08 1.87
C ALA A 259 18.17 -8.38 1.35
N LEU A 260 19.12 -8.24 0.44
CA LEU A 260 19.86 -9.38 -0.10
C LEU A 260 20.52 -10.17 1.03
N PRO A 261 20.35 -11.51 1.10
CA PRO A 261 21.08 -12.37 2.03
C PRO A 261 22.57 -12.03 2.02
N GLU A 262 23.22 -11.94 3.19
CA GLU A 262 24.63 -11.59 3.29
C GLU A 262 25.54 -12.57 2.52
N ASP A 263 25.09 -13.81 2.37
CA ASP A 263 25.81 -14.90 1.70
C ASP A 263 25.67 -14.88 0.15
N LEU A 264 24.94 -13.92 -0.42
CA LEU A 264 24.69 -13.86 -1.85
C LEU A 264 25.94 -13.30 -2.56
N ALA A 265 26.74 -14.20 -3.13
CA ALA A 265 28.04 -13.88 -3.72
C ALA A 265 27.97 -12.84 -4.86
N VAL A 266 28.71 -11.74 -4.64
CA VAL A 266 29.31 -10.76 -5.56
C VAL A 266 28.49 -10.40 -6.80
N ALA A 267 27.82 -9.25 -6.68
CA ALA A 267 27.33 -8.44 -7.77
C ALA A 267 28.39 -8.28 -8.89
N GLY A 268 28.01 -8.55 -10.15
CA GLY A 268 28.81 -8.24 -11.35
C GLY A 268 29.49 -9.44 -12.00
N THR A 269 29.18 -10.66 -11.57
CA THR A 269 29.82 -11.89 -12.09
C THR A 269 29.25 -12.38 -13.42
N ALA A 270 28.06 -11.92 -13.82
CA ALA A 270 27.39 -12.37 -15.05
C ALA A 270 27.18 -11.22 -16.05
N SER A 271 27.33 -11.51 -17.34
CA SER A 271 26.96 -10.57 -18.40
C SER A 271 25.48 -10.71 -18.72
N ALA A 272 24.76 -9.60 -18.72
CA ALA A 272 23.35 -9.56 -19.11
C ALA A 272 23.19 -10.00 -20.59
N PRO A 273 22.11 -10.72 -20.94
CA PRO A 273 21.83 -11.07 -22.33
C PRO A 273 21.72 -9.81 -23.21
N PRO A 274 22.12 -9.89 -24.49
CA PRO A 274 21.94 -8.78 -25.42
C PRO A 274 20.45 -8.51 -25.66
N LEU A 275 20.12 -7.26 -25.96
CA LEU A 275 18.75 -6.87 -26.34
C LEU A 275 18.34 -7.55 -27.65
N SER A 276 17.07 -7.98 -27.72
CA SER A 276 16.47 -8.40 -28.98
C SER A 276 16.46 -7.26 -30.00
N THR A 277 16.39 -7.59 -31.29
CA THR A 277 16.33 -6.57 -32.37
C THR A 277 15.16 -5.61 -32.19
N PHE A 278 14.04 -6.11 -31.65
CA PHE A 278 12.89 -5.30 -31.27
C PHE A 278 13.25 -4.32 -30.14
N LEU A 279 13.81 -4.79 -29.03
CA LEU A 279 14.19 -3.93 -27.90
C LEU A 279 15.27 -2.91 -28.26
N VAL A 280 16.17 -3.22 -29.18
CA VAL A 280 17.14 -2.24 -29.73
C VAL A 280 16.41 -1.11 -30.46
N LYS A 281 15.36 -1.42 -31.24
CA LYS A 281 14.55 -0.42 -31.93
C LYS A 281 13.75 0.42 -30.93
N VAL A 282 13.16 -0.22 -29.92
CA VAL A 282 12.48 0.45 -28.79
C VAL A 282 13.44 1.45 -28.12
N ARG A 283 14.63 1.00 -27.72
CA ARG A 283 15.65 1.85 -27.09
C ARG A 283 16.01 3.06 -27.96
N LYS A 284 16.22 2.87 -29.26
CA LYS A 284 16.50 3.96 -30.20
C LYS A 284 15.36 4.97 -30.34
N ASN A 285 14.11 4.50 -30.30
CA ASN A 285 12.94 5.36 -30.40
C ASN A 285 12.71 6.17 -29.12
N MET A 286 12.96 5.57 -27.94
CA MET A 286 12.89 6.26 -26.65
C MET A 286 13.90 7.39 -26.53
N LEU A 287 15.15 7.16 -26.97
CA LEU A 287 16.18 8.20 -26.99
C LEU A 287 15.80 9.39 -27.89
N ARG A 288 14.88 9.19 -28.83
CA ARG A 288 14.33 10.23 -29.72
C ARG A 288 12.99 10.80 -29.22
N LYS A 289 12.55 10.41 -28.02
CA LYS A 289 11.23 10.74 -27.44
C LYS A 289 10.05 10.38 -28.37
N ASN A 290 10.19 9.31 -29.16
CA ASN A 290 9.18 8.88 -30.13
C ASN A 290 8.37 7.69 -29.60
N TRP A 291 7.44 8.01 -28.70
CA TRP A 291 6.69 7.06 -27.88
C TRP A 291 5.60 6.27 -28.62
N LYS A 292 5.01 6.85 -29.67
CA LYS A 292 3.92 6.26 -30.48
C LYS A 292 4.30 5.00 -31.28
N SER A 293 5.53 4.52 -31.12
CA SER A 293 6.11 3.42 -31.91
C SER A 293 6.25 2.10 -31.14
N LEU A 294 5.80 2.06 -29.88
CA LEU A 294 5.85 0.88 -29.02
C LEU A 294 4.66 -0.03 -29.33
N SER A 295 4.93 -1.19 -29.93
CA SER A 295 3.92 -2.24 -30.12
C SER A 295 3.77 -3.03 -28.82
N GLU A 296 2.59 -2.94 -28.22
CA GLU A 296 2.24 -3.68 -27.00
C GLU A 296 2.33 -5.20 -27.20
N GLU A 297 1.85 -5.70 -28.35
CA GLU A 297 1.91 -7.13 -28.69
C GLU A 297 3.34 -7.67 -28.71
N LEU A 298 4.29 -6.91 -29.27
CA LEU A 298 5.70 -7.32 -29.32
C LEU A 298 6.37 -7.23 -27.93
N LEU A 299 5.95 -6.28 -27.08
CA LEU A 299 6.38 -6.25 -25.68
C LEU A 299 5.89 -7.49 -24.91
N LEU A 300 4.63 -7.92 -25.10
CA LEU A 300 4.12 -9.15 -24.49
C LEU A 300 4.90 -10.40 -24.92
N GLN A 301 5.21 -10.50 -26.21
CA GLN A 301 5.99 -11.61 -26.73
C GLN A 301 7.39 -11.66 -26.11
N GLU A 302 8.03 -10.50 -25.97
CA GLU A 302 9.33 -10.40 -25.31
C GLU A 302 9.24 -10.85 -23.84
N ILE A 303 8.20 -10.43 -23.11
CA ILE A 303 7.97 -10.85 -21.71
C ILE A 303 7.77 -12.37 -21.62
N GLN A 304 6.96 -12.97 -22.49
CA GLN A 304 6.69 -14.42 -22.50
C GLN A 304 7.92 -15.27 -22.80
N GLN A 305 8.91 -14.72 -23.52
CA GLN A 305 10.15 -15.43 -23.85
C GLN A 305 11.21 -15.33 -22.74
N ARG A 306 10.98 -14.50 -21.72
CA ARG A 306 11.94 -14.33 -20.62
C ARG A 306 11.84 -15.50 -19.64
N PRO A 307 12.96 -15.95 -19.08
CA PRO A 307 12.95 -16.97 -18.04
C PRO A 307 12.28 -16.43 -16.77
N GLU A 308 11.85 -17.36 -15.91
CA GLU A 308 11.35 -17.03 -14.59
C GLU A 308 12.43 -16.34 -13.72
N MET A 309 11.97 -15.46 -12.83
CA MET A 309 12.80 -14.63 -11.99
C MET A 309 13.57 -15.47 -10.98
N SER A 310 14.90 -15.41 -11.07
CA SER A 310 15.83 -15.94 -10.06
C SER A 310 16.56 -14.79 -9.41
N VAL A 311 16.33 -14.56 -8.11
CA VAL A 311 16.97 -13.48 -7.35
C VAL A 311 18.50 -13.56 -7.45
N ARG A 312 19.05 -14.77 -7.38
CA ARG A 312 20.51 -14.97 -7.47
C ARG A 312 21.07 -14.55 -8.82
N LEU A 313 20.43 -14.99 -9.91
CA LEU A 313 20.88 -14.67 -11.26
C LEU A 313 20.66 -13.18 -11.57
N PHE A 314 19.52 -12.62 -11.15
CA PHE A 314 19.24 -11.19 -11.26
C PHE A 314 20.33 -10.34 -10.61
N CYS A 315 20.69 -10.63 -9.37
CA CYS A 315 21.70 -9.86 -8.62
C CYS A 315 23.09 -9.98 -9.23
N SER A 316 23.39 -11.10 -9.90
CA SER A 316 24.69 -11.31 -10.54
C SER A 316 24.96 -10.40 -11.75
N TYR A 317 23.91 -9.79 -12.34
CA TYR A 317 24.04 -8.85 -13.46
C TYR A 317 24.37 -7.42 -13.03
N TRP A 318 24.23 -7.09 -11.75
CA TRP A 318 24.44 -5.73 -11.25
C TRP A 318 25.88 -5.55 -10.76
N PRO A 319 26.58 -4.45 -11.07
CA PRO A 319 27.97 -4.24 -10.68
C PRO A 319 28.24 -4.22 -9.16
N THR A 320 27.29 -3.74 -8.35
CA THR A 320 27.47 -3.63 -6.89
C THR A 320 26.27 -4.18 -6.14
N ARG A 321 26.47 -4.62 -4.88
CA ARG A 321 25.39 -5.10 -4.01
C ARG A 321 24.33 -4.03 -3.78
N GLU A 322 24.77 -2.78 -3.63
CA GLU A 322 23.86 -1.63 -3.49
C GLU A 322 22.97 -1.45 -4.71
N GLN A 323 23.54 -1.50 -5.93
CA GLN A 323 22.78 -1.43 -7.16
C GLN A 323 21.80 -2.61 -7.31
N ALA A 324 22.21 -3.82 -6.91
CA ALA A 324 21.33 -4.99 -6.92
C ALA A 324 20.13 -4.83 -5.97
N VAL A 325 20.34 -4.25 -4.77
CA VAL A 325 19.26 -3.94 -3.82
C VAL A 325 18.30 -2.90 -4.39
N ILE A 326 18.84 -1.81 -4.94
CA ILE A 326 18.04 -0.74 -5.56
C ILE A 326 17.23 -1.30 -6.72
N ALA A 327 17.86 -2.09 -7.60
CA ALA A 327 17.20 -2.73 -8.73
C ALA A 327 16.07 -3.67 -8.30
N LEU A 328 16.29 -4.50 -7.28
CA LEU A 328 15.23 -5.36 -6.75
C LEU A 328 14.05 -4.54 -6.21
N ALA A 329 14.34 -3.50 -5.44
CA ALA A 329 13.30 -2.63 -4.89
C ALA A 329 12.50 -1.89 -6.00
N ILE A 330 13.17 -1.41 -7.05
CA ILE A 330 12.49 -0.80 -8.20
C ILE A 330 11.62 -1.82 -8.93
N ARG A 331 12.10 -3.06 -9.13
CA ARG A 331 11.31 -4.13 -9.74
C ARG A 331 10.07 -4.46 -8.90
N GLU A 332 10.23 -4.57 -7.58
CA GLU A 332 9.13 -4.80 -6.65
C GLU A 332 8.08 -3.67 -6.71
N LEU A 333 8.51 -2.41 -6.81
CA LEU A 333 7.60 -1.28 -7.00
C LEU A 333 6.83 -1.37 -8.32
N ALA A 334 7.50 -1.75 -9.41
CA ALA A 334 6.85 -1.94 -10.70
C ALA A 334 5.80 -3.08 -10.63
N ILE A 335 6.07 -4.15 -9.88
CA ILE A 335 5.09 -5.22 -9.68
C ILE A 335 3.89 -4.74 -8.86
N GLN A 336 4.14 -3.99 -7.80
CA GLN A 336 3.09 -3.53 -6.88
C GLN A 336 2.13 -2.54 -7.54
N ASN A 337 2.64 -1.68 -8.43
CA ASN A 337 1.87 -0.59 -9.01
C ASN A 337 1.26 -0.91 -10.38
N MET A 338 1.74 -1.94 -11.09
CA MET A 338 1.39 -2.16 -12.50
C MET A 338 0.56 -3.43 -12.79
N ASP A 339 -0.11 -4.01 -11.77
CA ASP A 339 -1.04 -5.16 -11.87
C ASP A 339 -0.54 -6.34 -12.76
N ARG A 340 0.70 -6.83 -12.54
CA ARG A 340 1.30 -7.91 -13.37
C ARG A 340 1.75 -9.17 -12.62
N PRO A 341 1.68 -10.35 -13.28
CA PRO A 341 2.34 -11.56 -12.80
C PRO A 341 3.85 -11.38 -12.91
N ALA A 342 4.51 -11.28 -11.76
CA ALA A 342 5.91 -10.95 -11.59
C ALA A 342 6.90 -12.07 -11.93
N THR A 343 6.65 -12.86 -12.98
CA THR A 343 7.44 -14.05 -13.23
C THR A 343 8.68 -13.78 -14.05
N MET A 344 8.74 -12.76 -14.92
CA MET A 344 9.89 -12.61 -15.82
C MET A 344 11.16 -12.02 -15.16
N MET A 345 12.32 -12.48 -15.64
CA MET A 345 13.64 -11.90 -15.39
C MET A 345 13.82 -10.58 -16.15
N CYS A 346 14.26 -9.53 -15.46
CA CYS A 346 14.66 -8.25 -16.07
C CYS A 346 16.18 -8.08 -16.04
N TYR A 347 16.73 -7.35 -17.00
CA TYR A 347 18.17 -7.13 -17.15
C TYR A 347 18.54 -5.65 -17.10
N PRO A 348 19.79 -5.29 -16.70
CA PRO A 348 20.23 -3.90 -16.61
C PRO A 348 20.06 -3.09 -17.91
N ASN A 349 20.23 -3.74 -19.07
CA ASN A 349 20.14 -3.08 -20.38
C ASN A 349 18.70 -2.88 -20.86
N ASP A 350 17.71 -3.45 -20.17
CA ASP A 350 16.32 -3.41 -20.61
C ASP A 350 15.80 -1.97 -20.61
N PRO A 351 15.02 -1.57 -21.64
CA PRO A 351 14.39 -0.26 -21.65
C PRO A 351 13.31 -0.17 -20.56
N ALA A 352 13.14 1.00 -19.94
CA ALA A 352 12.17 1.21 -18.86
C ALA A 352 10.71 0.80 -19.21
N PRO A 353 10.22 1.00 -20.44
CA PRO A 353 8.93 0.47 -20.87
C PRO A 353 8.81 -1.06 -20.85
N LEU A 354 9.89 -1.83 -20.79
CA LEU A 354 9.77 -3.28 -20.56
C LEU A 354 9.44 -3.58 -19.09
N LEU A 355 9.99 -2.79 -18.16
CA LEU A 355 9.67 -2.85 -16.73
C LEU A 355 8.23 -2.37 -16.49
N LEU A 356 7.84 -1.30 -17.16
CA LEU A 356 6.58 -0.59 -16.94
C LEU A 356 5.48 -0.98 -17.91
N TYR A 357 5.75 -1.67 -19.03
CA TYR A 357 4.79 -2.17 -20.04
C TYR A 357 3.70 -1.14 -20.41
N VAL A 358 4.05 0.14 -20.44
CA VAL A 358 3.05 1.21 -20.47
C VAL A 358 3.51 2.38 -21.33
N ASP A 359 2.55 2.98 -22.00
CA ASP A 359 2.61 4.30 -22.64
C ASP A 359 2.83 5.36 -21.54
N LEU A 360 3.89 6.16 -21.62
CA LEU A 360 4.40 6.95 -20.48
C LEU A 360 3.43 8.00 -19.89
N ASP A 361 2.32 8.28 -20.55
CA ASP A 361 1.28 9.25 -20.14
C ASP A 361 0.15 8.63 -19.28
N SER A 362 0.33 7.42 -18.74
CA SER A 362 -0.69 6.78 -17.89
C SER A 362 -0.61 7.22 -16.42
N LEU A 363 -1.72 7.04 -15.68
CA LEU A 363 -1.75 7.17 -14.22
C LEU A 363 -0.72 6.24 -13.54
N GLU A 364 -0.41 5.11 -14.15
CA GLU A 364 0.44 4.06 -13.60
C GLU A 364 1.92 4.48 -13.56
N SER A 365 2.40 5.23 -14.57
CA SER A 365 3.77 5.76 -14.58
C SER A 365 3.97 6.80 -13.46
N ALA A 366 2.97 7.64 -13.20
CA ALA A 366 3.00 8.60 -12.09
C ALA A 366 3.01 7.89 -10.73
N GLU A 367 2.18 6.87 -10.53
CA GLU A 367 2.17 6.07 -9.30
C GLU A 367 3.50 5.33 -9.07
N PHE A 368 4.13 4.84 -10.13
CA PHE A 368 5.46 4.24 -10.05
C PHE A 368 6.53 5.24 -9.60
N ILE A 369 6.58 6.44 -10.18
CA ILE A 369 7.54 7.49 -9.81
C ILE A 369 7.33 7.95 -8.36
N LEU A 370 6.08 8.17 -7.93
CA LEU A 370 5.75 8.49 -6.54
C LEU A 370 6.18 7.36 -5.58
N GLY A 371 5.99 6.11 -5.98
CA GLY A 371 6.46 4.94 -5.23
C GLY A 371 7.97 4.92 -5.07
N MET A 372 8.72 5.32 -6.10
CA MET A 372 10.18 5.47 -6.02
C MET A 372 10.60 6.60 -5.07
N GLU A 373 9.96 7.76 -5.13
CA GLU A 373 10.22 8.87 -4.20
C GLU A 373 10.00 8.45 -2.74
N GLU A 374 8.87 7.80 -2.45
CA GLU A 374 8.55 7.32 -1.09
C GLU A 374 9.55 6.25 -0.63
N LYS A 375 9.87 5.29 -1.50
CA LYS A 375 10.70 4.13 -1.16
C LYS A 375 12.17 4.49 -0.91
N PHE A 376 12.72 5.36 -1.74
CA PHE A 376 14.14 5.71 -1.70
C PHE A 376 14.42 7.02 -0.98
N HIS A 377 13.37 7.72 -0.52
CA HIS A 377 13.44 9.04 0.11
C HIS A 377 14.17 10.07 -0.78
N ILE A 378 13.85 10.05 -2.07
CA ILE A 378 14.39 10.96 -3.08
C ILE A 378 13.27 11.84 -3.64
N ARG A 379 13.64 12.93 -4.31
CA ARG A 379 12.71 13.79 -5.05
C ARG A 379 13.02 13.71 -6.54
N ILE A 380 11.99 13.51 -7.35
CA ILE A 380 12.05 13.37 -8.80
C ILE A 380 11.12 14.42 -9.40
N THR A 381 11.70 15.37 -10.14
CA THR A 381 10.91 16.36 -10.89
C THR A 381 10.32 15.76 -12.16
N ASP A 382 9.26 16.35 -12.72
CA ASP A 382 8.63 15.88 -13.96
C ASP A 382 9.62 15.75 -15.13
N ALA A 383 10.57 16.70 -15.24
CA ALA A 383 11.62 16.66 -16.26
C ALA A 383 12.62 15.51 -16.04
N GLU A 384 12.91 15.17 -14.79
CA GLU A 384 13.75 14.01 -14.45
C GLU A 384 12.98 12.70 -14.70
N ALA A 385 11.69 12.64 -14.37
CA ALA A 385 10.83 11.49 -14.61
C ALA A 385 10.77 11.13 -16.10
N GLU A 386 10.58 12.12 -16.99
CA GLU A 386 10.57 11.88 -18.43
C GLU A 386 11.90 11.27 -18.93
N ASN A 387 13.03 11.75 -18.40
CA ASN A 387 14.35 11.23 -18.75
C ASN A 387 14.58 9.81 -18.20
N LEU A 388 14.13 9.53 -16.98
CA LEU A 388 14.23 8.20 -16.35
C LEU A 388 13.42 7.15 -17.13
N LEU A 389 12.20 7.53 -17.51
CA LEU A 389 11.31 6.69 -18.30
C LEU A 389 11.81 6.50 -19.74
N SER A 390 12.71 7.38 -20.21
CA SER A 390 13.48 7.25 -21.44
C SER A 390 14.75 6.42 -21.30
N GLY A 391 15.07 5.97 -20.09
CA GLY A 391 16.31 5.28 -19.76
C GLY A 391 16.28 3.76 -19.91
N SER A 392 17.43 3.15 -19.66
CA SER A 392 17.54 1.72 -19.35
C SER A 392 17.28 1.48 -17.87
N PHE A 393 17.06 0.23 -17.49
CA PHE A 393 16.89 -0.12 -16.09
C PHE A 393 18.13 0.23 -15.25
N ALA A 394 19.33 0.03 -15.82
CA ALA A 394 20.58 0.44 -15.19
C ALA A 394 20.63 1.96 -14.92
N GLU A 395 20.21 2.78 -15.89
CA GLU A 395 20.22 4.23 -15.75
C GLU A 395 19.25 4.71 -14.65
N ILE A 396 18.12 4.02 -14.46
CA ILE A 396 17.20 4.32 -13.34
C ILE A 396 17.86 3.97 -12.00
N VAL A 397 18.52 2.83 -11.90
CA VAL A 397 19.22 2.39 -10.68
C VAL A 397 20.36 3.35 -10.33
N GLU A 398 21.18 3.73 -11.32
CA GLU A 398 22.25 4.71 -11.15
C GLU A 398 21.72 6.07 -10.70
N TYR A 399 20.58 6.51 -11.25
CA TYR A 399 19.95 7.75 -10.83
C TYR A 399 19.55 7.73 -9.35
N VAL A 400 18.88 6.65 -8.90
CA VAL A 400 18.47 6.50 -7.50
C VAL A 400 19.70 6.50 -6.59
N GLN A 401 20.71 5.70 -6.92
CA GLN A 401 21.95 5.63 -6.16
C GLN A 401 22.61 7.02 -6.03
N ARG A 402 22.71 7.77 -7.14
CA ARG A 402 23.24 9.13 -7.13
C ARG A 402 22.42 10.06 -6.23
N LYS A 403 21.09 10.06 -6.35
CA LYS A 403 20.21 10.91 -5.53
C LYS A 403 20.28 10.59 -4.04
N GLN A 404 20.52 9.33 -3.66
CA GLN A 404 20.70 8.96 -2.25
C GLN A 404 22.04 9.44 -1.66
N THR A 405 23.03 9.69 -2.52
CA THR A 405 24.34 10.23 -2.12
C THR A 405 24.43 11.76 -2.16
N GLU A 406 23.47 12.44 -2.82
CA GLU A 406 23.40 13.91 -2.84
C GLU A 406 22.89 14.42 -1.47
N PRO A 407 23.57 15.40 -0.85
CA PRO A 407 23.10 15.97 0.41
C PRO A 407 21.75 16.65 0.19
N MET A 408 20.73 16.25 0.95
CA MET A 408 19.41 16.90 0.90
C MET A 408 19.57 18.41 1.11
N GLU A 409 19.31 19.20 0.07
CA GLU A 409 19.16 20.64 0.23
C GLU A 409 18.02 20.89 1.22
N LYS A 410 18.37 21.49 2.36
CA LYS A 410 17.41 21.91 3.37
C LYS A 410 16.52 22.99 2.77
N SER A 411 15.28 22.64 2.48
CA SER A 411 14.20 23.61 2.23
C SER A 411 13.60 24.09 3.53
#